data_AF-A0A7S0XWD8-F1
#
_entry.id   AF-A0A7S0XWD8-F1
#
_cell.length_a   1.000
_cell.length_b   1.000
_cell.length_c   1.000
_cell.angle_alpha   90.00
_cell.angle_beta   90.00
_cell.angle_gamma   90.00
#
_symmetry.space_group_name_H-M   'P 1'
#
loop_
_entity.id
_entity.type
_entity.pdbx_description
1 polymer ?
#
loop_
_entity_poly.entity_id
_entity_poly.type
_entity_poly.pdbx_seq_one_letter_code
_entity_poly.pdbx_strand_id
1 'polypeptide(L)'
;ICMFDGPTPASWLKGYPSLKPLAAWAADLVERVRQCSEWAEGTYPVIYNMGYFTFPTGFLTAVLQTSARKNSVSIDVLSWEFVVNTQDPKEITQYPKEGVYVGGMFLEGAGWDPELCCLQEPNPMELTLLMPVIQFKPTENKKKTGK
;
A
#
# COMPACT_ATOMS: atom_id res chain seq x y z
N ILE A 1 -26.78 -6.65 -19.90
CA ILE A 1 -26.91 -7.17 -18.52
C ILE A 1 -25.94 -6.40 -17.64
N CYS A 2 -24.66 -6.77 -17.44
CA CYS A 2 -23.73 -6.02 -16.56
C CYS A 2 -23.63 -4.49 -16.79
N MET A 3 -23.59 -4.03 -18.04
CA MET A 3 -23.53 -2.60 -18.38
C MET A 3 -24.82 -1.82 -18.03
N PHE A 4 -25.94 -2.51 -17.91
CA PHE A 4 -27.24 -1.93 -17.51
C PHE A 4 -27.51 -2.15 -16.02
N ASP A 5 -27.16 -3.32 -15.49
CA ASP A 5 -27.47 -3.74 -14.11
C ASP A 5 -26.43 -3.25 -13.08
N GLY A 6 -25.26 -2.79 -13.52
CA GLY A 6 -24.20 -2.24 -12.68
C GLY A 6 -23.18 -3.21 -12.05
N PRO A 7 -23.26 -4.56 -12.08
CA PRO A 7 -22.21 -5.41 -11.53
C PRO A 7 -21.03 -5.53 -12.50
N THR A 8 -19.83 -5.71 -11.94
CA THR A 8 -18.60 -5.96 -12.71
C THR A 8 -18.64 -7.36 -13.36
N PRO A 9 -18.32 -7.50 -14.66
CA PRO A 9 -18.26 -8.81 -15.31
C PRO A 9 -17.32 -9.79 -14.60
N ALA A 10 -17.78 -11.02 -14.35
CA ALA A 10 -17.01 -12.03 -13.62
C ALA A 10 -15.65 -12.36 -14.25
N SER A 11 -15.53 -12.24 -15.58
CA SER A 11 -14.25 -12.43 -16.27
C SER A 11 -13.21 -11.36 -15.94
N TRP A 12 -13.64 -10.13 -15.62
CA TRP A 12 -12.76 -9.00 -15.30
C TRP A 12 -12.21 -9.08 -13.87
N LEU A 13 -12.96 -9.71 -12.96
CA LEU A 13 -12.54 -9.94 -11.57
C LEU A 13 -11.33 -10.88 -11.44
N LYS A 14 -10.94 -11.57 -12.53
CA LYS A 14 -9.68 -12.34 -12.58
C LYS A 14 -8.43 -11.45 -12.53
N GLY A 15 -8.52 -10.20 -13.00
CA GLY A 15 -7.39 -9.26 -13.00
C GLY A 15 -7.09 -8.72 -11.60
N TYR A 16 -8.14 -8.39 -10.85
CA TYR A 16 -8.09 -8.16 -9.41
C TYR A 16 -9.50 -8.38 -8.81
N PRO A 17 -9.64 -9.18 -7.74
CA PRO A 17 -10.91 -9.36 -7.06
C PRO A 17 -11.42 -8.04 -6.49
N SER A 18 -12.73 -7.78 -6.64
CA SER A 18 -13.35 -6.57 -6.14
C SER A 18 -14.84 -6.77 -5.91
N LEU A 19 -15.37 -6.10 -4.89
CA LEU A 19 -16.82 -5.98 -4.64
C LEU A 19 -17.37 -4.63 -5.14
N LYS A 20 -16.54 -3.82 -5.81
CA LYS A 20 -16.95 -2.51 -6.33
C LYS A 20 -17.99 -2.69 -7.46
N PRO A 21 -19.01 -1.82 -7.54
CA PRO A 21 -19.88 -1.75 -8.71
C PRO A 21 -19.09 -1.32 -9.94
N LEU A 22 -19.60 -1.62 -11.13
CA LEU A 22 -18.90 -1.46 -12.41
C LEU A 22 -18.28 -0.07 -12.59
N ALA A 23 -19.01 1.00 -12.26
CA ALA A 23 -18.52 2.37 -12.39
C ALA A 23 -17.30 2.65 -11.48
N ALA A 24 -17.39 2.26 -10.20
CA ALA A 24 -16.30 2.42 -9.25
C ALA A 24 -15.11 1.49 -9.55
N TRP A 25 -15.40 0.29 -10.07
CA TRP A 25 -14.36 -0.63 -10.54
C TRP A 25 -13.62 -0.06 -11.75
N ALA A 26 -14.34 0.51 -12.73
CA ALA A 26 -13.73 1.11 -13.91
C ALA A 26 -12.88 2.34 -13.57
N ALA A 27 -13.33 3.20 -12.64
CA ALA A 27 -12.54 4.31 -12.14
C ALA A 27 -11.25 3.85 -11.43
N ASP A 28 -11.33 2.79 -10.62
CA ASP A 28 -10.16 2.17 -9.97
C ASP A 28 -9.17 1.61 -11.00
N LEU A 29 -9.69 0.96 -12.05
CA LEU A 29 -8.86 0.42 -13.13
C LEU A 29 -8.08 1.52 -13.85
N VAL A 30 -8.71 2.67 -14.13
CA VAL A 30 -8.04 3.79 -14.81
C VAL A 30 -6.85 4.29 -13.98
N GLU A 31 -7.04 4.52 -12.68
CA GLU A 31 -5.94 4.97 -11.80
C GLU A 31 -4.84 3.91 -11.65
N ARG A 32 -5.21 2.64 -11.55
CA ARG A 32 -4.26 1.52 -11.52
C ARG A 32 -3.40 1.48 -12.77
N VAL A 33 -4.03 1.56 -13.94
CA VAL A 33 -3.33 1.55 -15.23
C VAL A 33 -2.44 2.78 -15.37
N ARG A 34 -2.93 3.96 -14.96
CA ARG A 34 -2.17 5.21 -14.98
C ARG A 34 -0.86 5.08 -14.18
N GLN A 35 -0.95 4.68 -12.91
CA GLN A 35 0.25 4.52 -12.06
C GLN A 35 1.22 3.48 -12.64
N CYS A 36 0.72 2.34 -13.15
CA CYS A 36 1.56 1.32 -13.76
C CYS A 36 2.22 1.80 -15.06
N SER A 37 1.51 2.58 -15.89
CA SER A 37 2.04 3.14 -17.14
C SER A 37 3.15 4.15 -16.86
N GLU A 38 2.90 5.09 -15.95
CA GLU A 38 3.90 6.08 -15.54
C GLU A 38 5.16 5.40 -14.98
N TRP A 39 4.98 4.32 -14.20
CA TRP A 39 6.09 3.54 -13.69
C TRP A 39 6.85 2.79 -14.79
N ALA A 40 6.15 2.18 -15.75
CA ALA A 40 6.77 1.51 -16.88
C ALA A 40 7.57 2.48 -17.78
N GLU A 41 7.15 3.74 -17.86
CA GLU A 41 7.85 4.82 -18.56
C GLU A 41 9.07 5.36 -17.79
N GLY A 42 9.34 4.83 -16.58
CA GLY A 42 10.50 5.17 -15.77
C GLY A 42 10.22 6.15 -14.63
N THR A 43 8.98 6.57 -14.44
CA THR A 43 8.60 7.45 -13.32
C THR A 43 8.21 6.61 -12.11
N TYR A 44 9.14 6.40 -11.19
CA TYR A 44 8.86 5.69 -9.95
C TYR A 44 7.79 6.45 -9.13
N PRO A 45 6.70 5.78 -8.69
CA PRO A 45 5.74 6.41 -7.79
C PRO A 45 6.41 6.79 -6.46
N VAL A 46 6.14 8.00 -5.97
CA VAL A 46 6.55 8.40 -4.62
C VAL A 46 5.76 7.60 -3.57
N ILE A 47 4.46 7.40 -3.82
CA ILE A 47 3.57 6.57 -3.00
C ILE A 47 3.04 5.44 -3.88
N TYR A 48 3.32 4.21 -3.49
CA TYR A 48 2.78 3.01 -4.13
C TYR A 48 1.42 2.70 -3.53
N ASN A 49 0.39 2.57 -4.36
CA ASN A 49 -0.92 2.14 -3.85
C ASN A 49 -0.92 0.61 -3.76
N MET A 50 -0.94 0.05 -2.55
CA MET A 50 -0.83 -1.40 -2.38
C MET A 50 -1.99 -2.15 -3.08
N GLY A 51 -3.16 -1.53 -3.12
CA GLY A 51 -4.34 -2.08 -3.78
C GLY A 51 -4.17 -2.24 -5.30
N TYR A 52 -3.20 -1.55 -5.92
CA TYR A 52 -2.96 -1.57 -7.36
C TYR A 52 -2.16 -2.78 -7.85
N PHE A 53 -1.56 -3.53 -6.95
CA PHE A 53 -0.83 -4.76 -7.29
C PHE A 53 -1.76 -5.97 -7.33
N THR A 54 -1.64 -6.79 -8.38
CA THR A 54 -2.27 -8.13 -8.40
C THR A 54 -1.53 -9.11 -7.48
N PHE A 55 -0.22 -8.89 -7.27
CA PHE A 55 0.63 -9.69 -6.39
C PHE A 55 1.46 -8.80 -5.44
N PRO A 56 0.86 -8.24 -4.38
CA PRO A 56 1.53 -7.37 -3.41
C PRO A 56 2.81 -7.96 -2.80
N THR A 57 2.82 -9.26 -2.54
CA THR A 57 3.96 -9.97 -1.94
C THR A 57 5.20 -9.90 -2.81
N GLY A 58 5.07 -10.03 -4.13
CA GLY A 58 6.19 -9.93 -5.06
C GLY A 58 6.84 -8.55 -5.04
N PHE A 59 6.04 -7.48 -4.94
CA PHE A 59 6.54 -6.13 -4.77
C PHE A 59 7.32 -5.97 -3.45
N LEU A 60 6.75 -6.43 -2.34
CA LEU A 60 7.41 -6.36 -1.03
C LEU A 60 8.73 -7.13 -1.01
N THR A 61 8.78 -8.31 -1.63
CA THR A 61 10.03 -9.08 -1.78
C THR A 61 11.05 -8.31 -2.63
N ALA A 62 10.64 -7.66 -3.72
CA ALA A 62 11.54 -6.85 -4.54
C ALA A 62 12.13 -5.65 -3.77
N VAL A 63 11.34 -5.01 -2.90
CA VAL A 63 11.81 -3.93 -2.01
C VAL A 63 12.86 -4.46 -1.02
N LEU A 64 12.61 -5.61 -0.39
CA LEU A 64 13.60 -6.26 0.49
C LEU A 64 14.88 -6.63 -0.25
N GLN A 65 14.77 -7.22 -1.44
CA GLN A 65 15.93 -7.56 -2.28
C GLN A 65 16.75 -6.31 -2.65
N THR A 66 16.08 -5.22 -2.98
CA THR A 66 16.74 -3.95 -3.33
C THR A 66 17.49 -3.38 -2.14
N SER A 67 16.88 -3.37 -0.95
CA SER A 67 17.53 -2.91 0.28
C SER A 67 18.68 -3.84 0.70
N ALA A 68 18.51 -5.17 0.60
CA ALA A 68 19.55 -6.15 0.88
C ALA A 68 20.80 -5.93 0.00
N ARG A 69 20.60 -5.71 -1.30
CA ARG A 69 21.69 -5.40 -2.25
C ARG A 69 22.36 -4.06 -1.94
N LYS A 70 21.57 -3.02 -1.64
CA LYS A 70 22.09 -1.68 -1.30
C LYS A 70 22.96 -1.72 -0.05
N ASN A 71 22.55 -2.50 0.95
CA ASN A 71 23.22 -2.60 2.24
C ASN A 71 24.23 -3.77 2.33
N SER A 72 24.40 -4.55 1.26
CA SER A 72 25.27 -5.73 1.22
C SER A 72 25.02 -6.75 2.35
N VAL A 73 23.74 -6.97 2.67
CA VAL A 73 23.28 -7.94 3.69
C VAL A 73 22.43 -9.04 3.05
N SER A 74 22.23 -10.16 3.76
CA SER A 74 21.27 -11.19 3.32
C SER A 74 19.83 -10.66 3.44
N ILE A 75 18.96 -11.07 2.53
CA ILE A 75 17.52 -10.79 2.65
C ILE A 75 16.92 -11.40 3.93
N ASP A 76 17.47 -12.53 4.39
CA ASP A 76 16.96 -13.27 5.56
C ASP A 76 17.14 -12.53 6.88
N VAL A 77 18.05 -11.55 6.92
CA VAL A 77 18.25 -10.73 8.13
C VAL A 77 17.35 -9.50 8.16
N LEU A 78 16.61 -9.23 7.09
CA LEU A 78 15.72 -8.08 7.01
C LEU A 78 14.32 -8.41 7.55
N SER A 79 13.74 -7.43 8.22
CA SER A 79 12.33 -7.39 8.61
C SER A 79 11.73 -6.02 8.27
N TRP A 80 10.43 -5.87 8.50
CA TRP A 80 9.72 -4.63 8.27
C TRP A 80 9.59 -3.81 9.54
N GLU A 81 9.96 -2.55 9.44
CA GLU A 81 9.56 -1.48 10.34
C GLU A 81 8.51 -0.63 9.61
N PHE A 82 7.41 -0.31 10.29
CA PHE A 82 6.34 0.50 9.72
C PHE A 82 6.31 1.86 10.40
N VAL A 83 6.40 2.93 9.62
CA VAL A 83 6.33 4.31 10.13
C VAL A 83 5.15 5.00 9.48
N VAL A 84 4.16 5.41 10.27
CA VAL A 84 3.00 6.14 9.76
C VAL A 84 3.42 7.57 9.46
N ASN A 85 3.11 8.05 8.25
CA ASN A 85 3.27 9.43 7.86
C ASN A 85 1.92 10.15 7.95
N THR A 86 1.82 11.15 8.83
CA THR A 86 0.61 11.92 9.10
C THR A 86 0.43 13.11 8.15
N GLN A 87 1.41 13.37 7.27
CA GLN A 87 1.28 14.40 6.23
C GLN A 87 0.20 14.03 5.21
N ASP A 88 -0.41 15.04 4.60
CA ASP A 88 -1.30 14.80 3.47
C ASP A 88 -0.51 14.09 2.35
N PRO A 89 -1.04 13.02 1.73
CA PRO A 89 -0.38 12.32 0.63
C PRO A 89 0.15 13.23 -0.49
N LYS A 90 -0.48 14.39 -0.73
CA LYS A 90 -0.06 15.38 -1.74
C LYS A 90 1.20 16.14 -1.35
N GLU A 91 1.51 16.24 -0.06
CA GLU A 91 2.70 16.92 0.45
C GLU A 91 3.94 16.02 0.42
N ILE A 92 3.74 14.70 0.33
CA ILE A 92 4.80 13.70 0.22
C ILE A 92 5.34 13.69 -1.20
N THR A 93 6.31 14.57 -1.46
CA THR A 93 6.95 14.74 -2.78
C THR A 93 8.33 14.09 -2.88
N GLN A 94 8.92 13.71 -1.75
CA GLN A 94 10.26 13.13 -1.67
C GLN A 94 10.19 11.62 -1.43
N TYR A 95 11.13 10.89 -2.02
CA TYR A 95 11.29 9.46 -1.76
C TYR A 95 11.83 9.22 -0.34
N PRO A 96 11.43 8.12 0.33
CA PRO A 96 12.00 7.77 1.62
C PRO A 96 13.48 7.38 1.44
N LYS A 97 14.30 7.66 2.45
CA LYS A 97 15.74 7.28 2.44
C LYS A 97 15.93 5.76 2.36
N GLU A 98 15.03 5.03 3.00
CA GLU A 98 14.98 3.56 3.03
C GLU A 98 13.54 3.08 2.89
N GLY A 99 13.35 2.01 2.12
CA GLY A 99 12.04 1.41 1.89
C GLY A 99 11.18 2.17 0.88
N VAL A 100 9.87 2.12 1.06
CA VAL A 100 8.87 2.71 0.16
C VAL A 100 7.70 3.31 0.95
N TYR A 101 7.05 4.32 0.41
CA TYR A 101 5.77 4.79 0.93
C TYR A 101 4.63 4.01 0.29
N VAL A 102 3.71 3.56 1.13
CA VAL A 102 2.55 2.76 0.74
C VAL A 102 1.28 3.47 1.16
N GLY A 103 0.37 3.67 0.21
CA GLY A 103 -0.94 4.28 0.43
C GLY A 103 -2.09 3.36 -0.03
N GLY A 104 -3.32 3.85 0.14
CA GLY A 104 -4.53 3.14 -0.31
C GLY A 104 -4.92 1.95 0.56
N MET A 105 -4.38 1.87 1.79
CA MET A 105 -4.73 0.83 2.75
C MET A 105 -5.91 1.28 3.62
N PHE A 106 -6.78 0.33 3.95
CA PHE A 106 -7.91 0.57 4.83
C PHE A 106 -7.71 -0.15 6.15
N LEU A 107 -8.11 0.49 7.24
CA LEU A 107 -8.23 -0.11 8.56
C LEU A 107 -9.71 -0.44 8.79
N GLU A 108 -9.99 -1.67 9.19
CA GLU A 108 -11.32 -2.18 9.49
C GLU A 108 -11.44 -2.51 10.98
N GLY A 109 -12.55 -2.13 11.60
CA GLY A 109 -12.83 -2.47 13.00
C GLY A 109 -12.04 -1.67 14.05
N ALA A 110 -11.33 -0.62 13.65
CA ALA A 110 -10.66 0.32 14.54
C ALA A 110 -10.61 1.71 13.92
N GLY A 111 -10.55 2.73 14.77
CA GLY A 111 -10.24 4.11 14.41
C GLY A 111 -8.74 4.39 14.39
N TRP A 112 -8.33 5.47 13.73
CA TRP A 112 -6.96 6.00 13.80
C TRP A 112 -6.98 7.44 14.30
N ASP A 113 -6.14 7.75 15.28
CA ASP A 113 -5.92 9.11 15.77
C ASP A 113 -4.66 9.69 15.09
N PRO A 114 -4.79 10.69 14.20
CA PRO A 114 -3.64 11.29 13.53
C PRO A 114 -2.79 12.18 14.44
N GLU A 115 -3.34 12.70 15.54
CA GLU A 115 -2.62 13.55 16.49
C GLU A 115 -1.77 12.68 17.43
N LEU A 116 -2.36 11.62 17.97
CA LEU A 116 -1.68 10.69 18.87
C LEU A 116 -0.92 9.58 18.14
N CYS A 117 -1.08 9.46 16.82
CA CYS A 117 -0.49 8.42 15.98
C CYS A 117 -0.75 7.00 16.51
N CYS A 118 -1.99 6.72 16.92
CA CYS A 118 -2.36 5.45 17.53
C CYS A 118 -3.75 4.97 17.10
N LEU A 119 -4.04 3.70 17.39
CA LEU A 119 -5.38 3.14 17.20
C LEU A 119 -6.32 3.66 18.28
N GLN A 120 -7.55 3.94 17.88
CA GLN A 120 -8.65 4.32 18.76
C GLN A 120 -9.90 3.51 18.44
N GLU A 121 -10.95 3.65 19.25
CA GLU A 121 -12.26 3.08 18.92
C GLU A 121 -12.80 3.71 17.62
N PRO A 122 -13.40 2.92 16.72
CA PRO A 122 -14.00 3.45 15.51
C PRO A 122 -15.21 4.33 15.84
N ASN A 123 -15.47 5.34 15.01
CA ASN A 123 -16.68 6.15 15.17
C ASN A 123 -17.94 5.29 14.93
N PRO A 124 -19.08 5.63 15.54
CA PRO A 124 -20.33 4.93 15.26
C PRO A 124 -20.64 4.90 13.76
N MET A 125 -20.90 3.69 13.23
CA MET A 125 -21.16 3.41 11.81
C MET A 125 -19.96 3.60 10.85
N GLU A 126 -18.74 3.79 11.34
CA GLU A 126 -17.52 3.80 10.55
C GLU A 126 -16.86 2.42 10.58
N LEU A 127 -17.21 1.56 9.61
CA LEU A 127 -16.68 0.19 9.54
C LEU A 127 -15.23 0.14 9.04
N THR A 128 -14.87 1.07 8.15
CA THR A 128 -13.54 1.18 7.56
C THR A 128 -13.12 2.62 7.45
N LEU A 129 -11.82 2.87 7.57
CA LEU A 129 -11.20 4.17 7.32
C LEU A 129 -9.95 4.03 6.46
N LEU A 130 -9.63 5.07 5.70
CA LEU A 130 -8.41 5.13 4.91
C LEU A 130 -7.22 5.43 5.83
N MET A 131 -6.26 4.52 5.90
CA MET A 131 -5.05 4.74 6.68
C MET A 131 -4.18 5.84 6.05
N PRO A 132 -3.47 6.64 6.88
CA PRO A 132 -2.40 7.51 6.38
C PRO A 132 -1.34 6.70 5.62
N VAL A 133 -0.51 7.40 4.85
CA VAL A 133 0.60 6.75 4.13
C VAL A 133 1.55 6.11 5.13
N ILE A 134 1.90 4.85 4.90
CA ILE A 134 2.83 4.12 5.77
C ILE A 134 4.12 3.89 5.02
N GLN A 135 5.24 4.24 5.64
CA GLN A 135 6.56 3.84 5.18
C GLN A 135 6.81 2.39 5.55
N PHE A 136 7.06 1.56 4.54
CA PHE A 136 7.51 0.19 4.70
C PHE A 136 9.04 0.21 4.64
N LYS A 137 9.69 0.19 5.80
CA LYS A 137 11.14 0.34 5.92
C LYS A 137 11.78 -1.02 6.22
N PRO A 138 12.60 -1.57 5.32
CA PRO A 138 13.44 -2.71 5.63
C PRO A 138 14.42 -2.35 6.75
N THR A 139 14.52 -3.20 7.77
CA THR A 139 15.43 -3.03 8.90
C THR A 139 16.11 -4.36 9.20
N GLU A 140 17.36 -4.32 9.65
CA GLU A 140 18.03 -5.53 10.10
C GLU A 140 17.46 -6.00 11.44
N ASN A 141 17.18 -7.30 11.53
CA ASN A 141 16.80 -7.95 12.78
C ASN A 141 17.93 -7.77 13.80
N LYS A 142 17.77 -6.79 14.70
CA LYS A 142 18.59 -6.74 15.91
C LYS A 142 18.34 -8.05 16.65
N LYS A 143 19.31 -8.97 16.65
CA LYS A 143 19.28 -10.12 17.56
C LYS A 143 18.97 -9.56 18.95
N LYS A 144 17.83 -9.93 19.53
CA LYS A 144 17.61 -9.72 20.97
C LYS A 144 18.78 -10.42 21.64
N THR A 145 19.76 -9.66 22.14
CA THR A 145 20.76 -10.18 23.04
C THR A 145 19.96 -10.69 24.23
N GLY A 146 19.77 -12.01 24.29
CA GLY A 146 19.15 -12.65 25.45
C GLY A 146 19.95 -12.22 26.67
N LYS A 147 19.27 -11.54 27.59
CA LYS A 147 19.69 -11.50 28.99
C LYS A 147 19.04 -12.68 29.68
#